data_AF-A0A535WA47-F1
#
_entry.id   AF-A0A535WA47-F1
#
_cell.length_a   1.000
_cell.length_b   1.000
_cell.length_c   1.000
_cell.angle_alpha   90.00
_cell.angle_beta   90.00
_cell.angle_gamma   90.00
#
_symmetry.space_group_name_H-M   'P 1'
#
loop_
_entity.id
_entity.type
_entity.pdbx_description
1 polymer ?
#
loop_
_entity_poly.entity_id
_entity_poly.type
_entity_poly.pdbx_seq_one_letter_code
_entity_poly.pdbx_strand_id
1 'polypeptide(L)'
;MAESLKQSPMYEAYARIAPRKEDWPVLVKQLTTALKIDYDWSAEVARLPMPVMIVIGDADGVPPSHAVKFFGLLGGGKRDANWDRSGMTPHRLATLPGLTHYDINLSPALSQAVIPFLDDGSTG
;
A
#
# COMPACT_ATOMS: atom_id res chain seq x y z
N MET A 1 2.77 26.03 -5.14
CA MET A 1 2.50 24.71 -4.54
C MET A 1 3.27 24.48 -3.25
N ALA A 2 4.60 24.64 -3.19
CA ALA A 2 5.33 24.40 -1.93
C ALA A 2 4.85 25.29 -0.77
N GLU A 3 4.62 26.58 -1.01
CA GLU A 3 4.17 27.52 0.04
C GLU A 3 2.78 27.17 0.59
N SER A 4 1.83 26.85 -0.29
CA SER A 4 0.47 26.47 0.10
C SER A 4 0.40 25.17 0.91
N LEU A 5 1.41 24.30 0.80
CA LEU A 5 1.48 23.05 1.55
C LEU A 5 2.11 23.21 2.94
N LYS A 6 2.61 24.40 3.31
CA LYS A 6 3.19 24.64 4.65
C LYS A 6 2.17 24.54 5.79
N GLN A 7 0.88 24.63 5.50
CA GLN A 7 -0.21 24.45 6.47
C GLN A 7 -0.63 22.98 6.62
N SER A 8 0.01 22.05 5.89
CA SER A 8 -0.36 20.64 5.91
C SER A 8 0.34 19.87 7.04
N PRO A 9 -0.26 18.78 7.54
CA PRO A 9 0.41 17.82 8.43
C PRO A 9 1.73 17.28 7.85
N MET A 10 1.84 17.20 6.52
CA MET A 10 3.06 16.78 5.83
C MET A 10 4.22 17.74 6.08
N TYR A 11 3.99 19.05 6.02
CA TYR A 11 5.02 20.04 6.33
C TYR A 11 5.37 20.05 7.81
N GLU A 12 4.40 19.87 8.71
CA GLU A 12 4.66 19.77 10.16
C GLU A 12 5.59 18.59 10.47
N ALA A 13 5.33 17.42 9.88
CA ALA A 13 6.20 16.24 10.01
C ALA A 13 7.59 16.51 9.43
N TYR A 14 7.67 17.06 8.21
CA TYR A 14 8.94 17.43 7.57
C TYR A 14 9.75 18.39 8.45
N ALA A 15 9.14 19.48 8.91
CA ALA A 15 9.81 20.51 9.73
C ALA A 15 10.27 19.98 11.10
N ARG A 16 9.75 18.84 11.58
CA ARG A 16 10.20 18.20 12.82
C ARG A 16 11.51 17.43 12.63
N ILE A 17 11.72 16.83 11.45
CA ILE A 17 12.82 15.88 11.22
C ILE A 17 13.85 16.36 10.20
N ALA A 18 13.50 17.33 9.35
CA ALA A 18 14.35 17.77 8.25
C ALA A 18 15.61 18.48 8.78
N PRO A 19 16.80 18.06 8.33
CA PRO A 19 18.05 18.75 8.68
C PRO A 19 18.09 20.21 8.22
N ARG A 20 17.38 20.53 7.12
CA ARG A 20 17.26 21.86 6.52
C ARG A 20 15.82 22.08 6.06
N LYS A 21 15.08 22.97 6.72
CA LYS A 21 13.64 23.19 6.44
C LYS A 21 13.41 23.96 5.14
N GLU A 22 14.41 24.74 4.73
CA GLU A 22 14.42 25.57 3.54
C GLU A 22 14.39 24.74 2.25
N ASP A 23 14.74 23.45 2.33
CA ASP A 23 14.74 22.52 1.21
C ASP A 23 13.32 21.96 0.91
N TRP A 24 12.30 22.38 1.66
CA TRP A 24 10.90 22.01 1.44
C TRP A 24 10.45 22.17 -0.03
N PRO A 25 10.74 23.29 -0.74
CA PRO A 25 10.36 23.44 -2.14
C PRO A 25 11.04 22.42 -3.05
N VAL A 26 12.24 21.95 -2.70
CA VAL A 26 12.96 20.91 -3.45
C VAL A 26 12.23 19.58 -3.29
N LEU A 27 11.86 19.20 -2.06
CA LEU A 27 11.07 18.00 -1.79
C LEU A 27 9.74 18.02 -2.55
N VAL A 28 8.99 19.13 -2.46
CA VAL A 28 7.70 19.26 -3.16
C VAL A 28 7.88 19.14 -4.67
N LYS A 29 8.94 19.73 -5.24
CA LYS A 29 9.26 19.61 -6.67
C LYS A 29 9.58 18.16 -7.05
N GLN A 30 10.37 17.46 -6.26
CA GLN A 30 10.73 16.06 -6.53
C GLN A 30 9.49 15.15 -6.46
N LEU A 31 8.67 15.29 -5.41
CA LEU A 31 7.42 14.52 -5.27
C LEU A 31 6.46 14.79 -6.42
N THR A 32 6.21 16.05 -6.77
CA THR A 32 5.31 16.38 -7.89
C THR A 32 5.85 15.95 -9.24
N THR A 33 7.16 15.82 -9.41
CA THR A 33 7.78 15.27 -10.62
C THR A 33 7.59 13.75 -10.65
N ALA A 34 7.82 13.06 -9.54
CA ALA A 34 7.64 11.62 -9.43
C ALA A 34 6.18 11.20 -9.66
N LEU A 35 5.22 11.95 -9.12
CA LEU A 35 3.79 11.69 -9.29
C LEU A 35 3.28 11.85 -10.74
N LYS A 36 4.06 12.45 -11.63
CA LYS A 36 3.73 12.59 -13.06
C LYS A 36 4.24 11.43 -13.91
N ILE A 37 5.05 10.55 -13.34
CA ILE A 37 5.58 9.41 -14.06
C ILE A 37 4.46 8.38 -14.11
N ASP A 38 3.98 8.08 -15.32
CA ASP A 38 3.07 6.96 -15.50
C ASP A 38 3.81 5.66 -15.22
N TYR A 39 3.17 4.78 -14.47
CA TYR A 39 3.65 3.44 -14.19
C TYR A 39 2.50 2.46 -14.33
N ASP A 40 2.77 1.34 -14.99
CA ASP A 40 1.90 0.18 -15.02
C ASP A 40 2.75 -1.07 -14.86
N TRP A 41 2.68 -1.67 -13.67
CA TRP A 41 3.37 -2.92 -13.36
C TRP A 41 2.43 -4.13 -13.35
N SER A 42 1.25 -4.01 -13.97
CA SER A 42 0.24 -5.07 -13.96
C SER A 42 0.79 -6.40 -14.52
N ALA A 43 1.61 -6.33 -15.58
CA ALA A 43 2.18 -7.51 -16.22
C ALA A 43 3.24 -8.20 -15.34
N GLU A 44 4.01 -7.41 -14.60
CA GLU A 44 5.07 -7.86 -13.70
C GLU A 44 4.50 -8.44 -12.41
N VAL A 45 3.44 -7.82 -11.86
CA VAL A 45 2.75 -8.33 -10.66
C VAL A 45 2.23 -9.75 -10.88
N ALA A 46 1.68 -10.04 -12.06
CA ALA A 46 1.21 -11.38 -12.41
C ALA A 46 2.33 -12.44 -12.46
N ARG A 47 3.61 -12.03 -12.46
CA ARG A 47 4.79 -12.91 -12.55
C ARG A 47 5.54 -13.07 -11.24
N LEU A 48 5.06 -12.46 -10.14
CA LEU A 48 5.72 -12.56 -8.84
C LEU A 48 5.71 -14.00 -8.33
N PRO A 49 6.87 -14.62 -8.07
CA PRO A 49 6.96 -16.04 -7.74
C PRO A 49 6.73 -16.35 -6.25
N MET A 50 6.81 -15.34 -5.39
CA MET A 50 6.63 -15.46 -3.94
C MET A 50 5.17 -15.19 -3.53
N PRO A 51 4.72 -15.67 -2.35
CA PRO A 51 3.49 -15.19 -1.74
C PRO A 51 3.47 -13.66 -1.64
N VAL A 52 2.31 -13.03 -1.91
CA VAL A 52 2.14 -11.57 -1.88
C VAL A 52 0.90 -11.23 -1.09
N MET A 53 1.03 -10.27 -0.17
CA MET A 53 -0.10 -9.67 0.52
C MET A 53 -0.27 -8.22 0.08
N ILE A 54 -1.48 -7.86 -0.34
CA ILE A 54 -1.87 -6.48 -0.62
C ILE A 54 -2.69 -5.98 0.56
N VAL A 55 -2.27 -4.86 1.16
CA VAL A 55 -3.00 -4.20 2.26
C VAL A 55 -3.32 -2.76 1.86
N ILE A 56 -4.57 -2.36 2.02
CA ILE A 56 -5.05 -1.00 1.72
C ILE A 56 -6.03 -0.52 2.79
N GLY A 57 -6.17 0.81 2.92
CA GLY A 57 -7.31 1.40 3.63
C GLY A 57 -8.56 1.47 2.74
N ASP A 58 -9.75 1.48 3.34
CA ASP A 58 -10.99 1.74 2.60
C ASP A 58 -11.16 3.23 2.21
N ALA A 59 -10.48 4.15 2.92
CA ALA A 59 -10.39 5.58 2.65
C ALA A 59 -8.98 6.00 2.17
N ASP A 60 -8.26 5.10 1.50
CA ASP A 60 -6.92 5.34 0.96
C ASP A 60 -6.95 6.28 -0.26
N GLY A 61 -5.79 6.82 -0.63
CA GLY A 61 -5.61 7.59 -1.86
C GLY A 61 -5.73 6.74 -3.13
N VAL A 62 -5.58 5.41 -3.00
CA VAL A 62 -5.85 4.44 -4.06
C VAL A 62 -7.22 3.80 -3.84
N PRO A 63 -8.12 3.77 -4.84
CA PRO A 63 -9.44 3.19 -4.67
C PRO A 63 -9.35 1.67 -4.40
N PRO A 64 -10.19 1.10 -3.51
CA PRO A 64 -10.14 -0.33 -3.19
C PRO A 64 -10.30 -1.27 -4.38
N SER A 65 -11.02 -0.85 -5.42
CA SER A 65 -11.17 -1.59 -6.67
C SER A 65 -9.82 -1.88 -7.37
N HIS A 66 -8.82 -1.01 -7.19
CA HIS A 66 -7.49 -1.21 -7.75
C HIS A 66 -6.75 -2.37 -7.04
N ALA A 67 -6.81 -2.42 -5.71
CA ALA A 67 -6.22 -3.52 -4.95
C ALA A 67 -6.89 -4.86 -5.29
N VAL A 68 -8.21 -4.88 -5.46
CA VAL A 68 -8.95 -6.06 -5.92
C VAL A 68 -8.49 -6.50 -7.31
N LYS A 69 -8.30 -5.56 -8.25
CA LYS A 69 -7.77 -5.87 -9.58
C LYS A 69 -6.39 -6.53 -9.50
N PHE A 70 -5.47 -5.97 -8.71
CA PHE A 70 -4.11 -6.51 -8.57
C PHE A 70 -4.11 -7.87 -7.86
N PHE A 71 -4.97 -8.06 -6.86
CA PHE A 71 -5.16 -9.37 -6.24
C PHE A 71 -5.67 -10.42 -7.25
N GLY A 72 -6.53 -10.01 -8.19
CA GLY A 72 -6.96 -10.84 -9.31
C GLY A 72 -5.81 -11.25 -10.26
N LEU A 73 -4.87 -10.34 -10.51
CA LEU A 73 -3.65 -10.63 -11.31
C LEU A 73 -2.76 -11.69 -10.63
N LEU A 74 -2.71 -11.67 -9.30
CA LEU A 74 -2.06 -12.70 -8.47
C LEU A 74 -2.88 -14.01 -8.37
N GLY A 75 -3.97 -14.15 -9.13
CA GLY A 75 -4.80 -15.36 -9.12
C GLY A 75 -5.80 -15.44 -7.96
N GLY A 76 -5.85 -14.43 -7.08
CA GLY A 76 -6.81 -14.35 -5.99
C GLY A 76 -8.23 -13.98 -6.44
N GLY A 77 -9.24 -14.29 -5.61
CA GLY A 77 -10.62 -13.83 -5.82
C GLY A 77 -11.35 -14.40 -7.05
N LYS A 78 -10.80 -15.45 -7.69
CA LYS A 78 -11.37 -16.03 -8.92
C LYS A 78 -12.58 -16.94 -8.68
N ARG A 79 -12.61 -17.64 -7.54
CA ARG A 79 -13.69 -18.58 -7.14
C ARG A 79 -13.57 -18.90 -5.65
N ASP A 80 -14.59 -19.56 -5.09
CA ASP A 80 -14.52 -20.14 -3.75
C ASP A 80 -13.37 -21.15 -3.63
N ALA A 81 -12.78 -21.22 -2.43
CA ALA A 81 -11.60 -22.02 -2.17
C ALA A 81 -11.89 -23.51 -1.94
N ASN A 82 -13.13 -23.95 -2.10
CA ASN A 82 -13.65 -25.26 -1.68
C ASN A 82 -13.57 -25.45 -0.16
N TRP A 83 -14.35 -26.39 0.37
CA TRP A 83 -14.37 -26.69 1.81
C TRP A 83 -13.02 -27.20 2.34
N ASP A 84 -12.28 -27.91 1.50
CA ASP A 84 -10.94 -28.44 1.79
C ASP A 84 -9.82 -27.42 1.61
N ARG A 85 -10.15 -26.16 1.24
CA ARG A 85 -9.23 -25.05 1.01
C ARG A 85 -8.28 -25.26 -0.19
N SER A 86 -8.51 -26.28 -1.02
CA SER A 86 -7.67 -26.59 -2.20
C SER A 86 -7.64 -25.47 -3.25
N GLY A 87 -8.63 -24.59 -3.26
CA GLY A 87 -8.69 -23.41 -4.13
C GLY A 87 -8.05 -22.16 -3.52
N MET A 88 -7.47 -22.22 -2.32
CA MET A 88 -6.82 -21.06 -1.71
C MET A 88 -5.52 -20.70 -2.42
N THR A 89 -5.41 -19.44 -2.84
CA THR A 89 -4.15 -18.87 -3.32
C THR A 89 -3.16 -18.67 -2.16
N PRO A 90 -1.83 -18.71 -2.40
CA PRO A 90 -0.84 -18.28 -1.40
C PRO A 90 -0.88 -16.76 -1.14
N HIS A 91 -1.51 -15.98 -2.02
CA HIS A 91 -1.60 -14.53 -1.90
C HIS A 91 -2.73 -14.10 -0.94
N ARG A 92 -2.66 -12.87 -0.42
CA ARG A 92 -3.66 -12.30 0.50
C ARG A 92 -4.06 -10.88 0.08
N LEU A 93 -5.31 -10.52 0.39
CA LEU A 93 -5.83 -9.15 0.26
C LEU A 93 -6.47 -8.76 1.60
N ALA A 94 -6.08 -7.62 2.14
CA ALA A 94 -6.68 -7.03 3.32
C ALA A 94 -7.10 -5.58 3.04
N THR A 95 -8.38 -5.28 3.25
CA THR A 95 -8.88 -3.91 3.28
C THR A 95 -9.17 -3.53 4.73
N LEU A 96 -8.45 -2.55 5.25
CA LEU A 96 -8.55 -2.11 6.64
C LEU A 96 -9.58 -0.98 6.75
N PRO A 97 -10.58 -1.10 7.65
CA PRO A 97 -11.68 -0.15 7.73
C PRO A 97 -11.29 1.17 8.41
N GLY A 98 -11.76 2.28 7.88
CA GLY A 98 -11.58 3.62 8.45
C GLY A 98 -10.16 4.16 8.41
N LEU A 99 -9.30 3.64 7.52
CA LEU A 99 -7.91 4.07 7.40
C LEU A 99 -7.66 4.80 6.09
N THR A 100 -6.79 5.81 6.16
CA THR A 100 -6.34 6.61 5.03
C THR A 100 -4.89 6.31 4.68
N HIS A 101 -4.44 6.84 3.54
CA HIS A 101 -3.03 6.77 3.12
C HIS A 101 -2.05 7.28 4.19
N TYR A 102 -2.50 8.16 5.08
CA TYR A 102 -1.64 8.90 6.01
C TYR A 102 -1.55 8.28 7.41
N ASP A 103 -2.47 7.39 7.77
CA ASP A 103 -2.55 6.79 9.11
C ASP A 103 -2.46 5.27 9.12
N ILE A 104 -2.55 4.60 7.96
CA ILE A 104 -2.52 3.14 7.86
C ILE A 104 -1.29 2.51 8.53
N ASN A 105 -0.12 3.16 8.41
CA ASN A 105 1.14 2.68 9.00
C ASN A 105 1.19 2.80 10.53
N LEU A 106 0.31 3.59 11.13
CA LEU A 106 0.20 3.74 12.58
C LEU A 106 -0.85 2.80 13.19
N SER A 107 -1.70 2.19 12.36
CA SER A 107 -2.79 1.35 12.82
C SER A 107 -2.30 -0.03 13.27
N PRO A 108 -2.65 -0.49 14.48
CA PRO A 108 -2.40 -1.87 14.90
C PRO A 108 -3.04 -2.92 13.98
N ALA A 109 -4.09 -2.56 13.24
CA ALA A 109 -4.73 -3.47 12.29
C ALA A 109 -3.79 -3.89 11.16
N LEU A 110 -2.82 -3.02 10.78
CA LEU A 110 -1.82 -3.35 9.77
C LEU A 110 -0.91 -4.49 10.25
N SER A 111 -0.34 -4.37 11.46
CA SER A 111 0.54 -5.40 12.00
C SER A 111 -0.21 -6.70 12.30
N GLN A 112 -1.45 -6.61 12.79
CA GLN A 112 -2.32 -7.77 13.01
C GLN A 112 -2.62 -8.54 11.72
N ALA A 113 -2.73 -7.86 10.58
CA ALA A 113 -2.95 -8.49 9.30
C ALA A 113 -1.65 -9.08 8.70
N VAL A 114 -0.54 -8.34 8.81
CA VAL A 114 0.72 -8.67 8.12
C VAL A 114 1.55 -9.74 8.84
N ILE A 115 1.64 -9.70 10.18
CA ILE A 115 2.51 -10.62 10.93
C ILE A 115 2.16 -12.10 10.66
N PRO A 116 0.89 -12.54 10.74
CA PRO A 116 0.55 -13.95 10.45
C PRO A 116 0.94 -14.37 9.03
N PHE A 117 0.80 -13.48 8.05
CA PHE A 117 1.19 -13.78 6.67
C PHE A 117 2.71 -13.98 6.51
N LEU A 118 3.51 -13.18 7.22
CA LEU A 118 4.96 -13.33 7.22
C LEU A 118 5.41 -14.60 7.97
N ASP A 119 4.77 -14.91 9.09
CA ASP A 119 5.08 -16.09 9.89
C ASP A 119 4.76 -17.38 9.11
N ASP A 120 3.62 -17.42 8.40
CA ASP A 120 3.26 -18.54 7.51
C ASP A 120 4.33 -18.76 6.42
N GLY A 121 4.89 -17.68 5.86
CA GLY A 121 5.93 -17.74 4.83
C GLY A 121 7.33 -18.10 5.33
N SER A 122 7.57 -18.07 6.65
CA SER A 122 8.87 -18.40 7.26
C SER A 122 9.10 -19.90 7.45
N THR A 123 8.10 -20.73 7.12
CA THR A 123 8.14 -22.19 7.32
C THR A 123 8.32 -22.99 6.02
N GLY A 124 8.63 -22.31 4.91
CA GLY A 124 8.89 -22.91 3.59
C GLY A 124 10.37 -23.10 3.27
#